data_AF-Q1CWX0-F1
#
_entry.id   AF-Q1CWX0-F1
#
_cell.length_a   1.000
_cell.length_b   1.000
_cell.length_c   1.000
_cell.angle_alpha   90.00
_cell.angle_beta   90.00
_cell.angle_gamma   90.00
#
_symmetry.space_group_name_H-M   'P 1'
#
loop_
_entity.id
_entity.type
_entity.pdbx_description
1 polymer ?
#
loop_
_entity_poly.entity_id
_entity_poly.type
_entity_poly.pdbx_seq_one_letter_code
_entity_poly.pdbx_strand_id
1 'polypeptide(L)' 'MVTDPACIVADRCLQLLGGYGYMKEYSFAHLFADTRVLRILAGANEIMKELVARSP' A
#
# COMPACT_ATOMS: atom_id res chain seq x y z
N MET A 1 -0.09 -9.70 6.53
CA MET A 1 -0.66 -8.36 6.72
C MET A 1 -1.42 -7.99 5.45
N VAL A 2 -2.65 -7.47 5.54
CA VAL A 2 -3.48 -7.11 4.35
C VAL A 2 -2.92 -5.93 3.55
N THR A 3 -2.09 -5.12 4.19
CA THR A 3 -1.50 -3.89 3.64
C THR A 3 -0.42 -4.16 2.60
N ASP A 4 0.27 -5.31 2.67
CA ASP A 4 1.24 -5.77 1.66
C ASP A 4 0.57 -6.06 0.28
N PRO A 5 -0.44 -6.94 0.18
CA PRO A 5 -1.09 -7.21 -1.10
C PRO A 5 -1.85 -6.00 -1.65
N ALA A 6 -2.40 -5.13 -0.80
CA ALA A 6 -3.04 -3.89 -1.25
C ALA A 6 -2.06 -2.98 -2.04
N CYS A 7 -0.84 -2.79 -1.54
CA CYS A 7 0.21 -2.07 -2.27
C CYS A 7 0.55 -2.74 -3.61
N ILE A 8 0.70 -4.07 -3.64
CA ILE A 8 1.04 -4.80 -4.87
C ILE A 8 -0.05 -4.65 -5.94
N VAL A 9 -1.32 -4.69 -5.55
CA VAL A 9 -2.44 -4.49 -6.48
C VAL A 9 -2.45 -3.05 -6.99
N ALA A 10 -2.27 -2.06 -6.11
CA ALA A 10 -2.18 -0.65 -6.50
C ALA A 10 -1.02 -0.40 -7.48
N ASP A 11 0.16 -0.98 -7.24
CA ASP A 11 1.32 -0.90 -8.13
C ASP A 11 1.01 -1.50 -9.52
N ARG A 12 0.31 -2.64 -9.58
CA ARG A 12 -0.10 -3.27 -10.85
C ARG A 12 -1.12 -2.42 -11.61
N CYS A 13 -2.09 -1.85 -10.91
CA CYS A 13 -3.05 -0.94 -11.52
C CYS A 13 -2.37 0.31 -12.08
N LEU A 14 -1.40 0.87 -11.34
CA LEU A 14 -0.60 2.01 -11.80
C LEU A 14 0.16 1.69 -13.09
N GLN A 15 0.77 0.50 -13.16
CA GLN A 15 1.48 0.04 -14.37
C GLN A 15 0.56 -0.01 -15.60
N LEU A 16 -0.71 -0.39 -15.43
CA LEU A 16 -1.71 -0.43 -16.51
C LEU A 16 -2.21 0.96 -16.90
N LEU A 17 -2.34 1.87 -15.93
CA LEU A 17 -2.79 3.25 -16.15
C LEU A 17 -1.69 4.15 -16.75
N GLY A 18 -0.42 3.77 -16.59
CA GLY A 18 0.72 4.55 -17.05
C GLY A 18 0.79 5.93 -16.40
N GLY A 19 1.17 6.96 -17.17
CA GLY A 19 1.29 8.34 -16.67
C GLY A 19 -0.02 8.92 -16.10
N TYR A 20 -1.18 8.44 -16.57
CA TYR A 20 -2.47 8.87 -16.05
C TYR A 20 -2.67 8.48 -14.58
N GLY A 21 -2.09 7.37 -14.13
CA GLY A 21 -2.17 6.94 -12.73
C GLY A 21 -1.38 7.85 -11.77
N TYR A 22 -0.50 8.70 -12.28
CA TYR A 22 0.25 9.69 -11.50
C TYR A 22 -0.35 11.10 -11.51
N MET A 23 -1.35 11.34 -12.36
CA MET A 23 -2.00 12.63 -12.49
C MET A 23 -2.98 12.84 -11.33
N LYS A 24 -2.73 13.87 -10.51
CA LYS A 24 -3.52 14.19 -9.30
C LYS A 24 -4.95 14.63 -9.61
N GLU A 25 -5.22 14.95 -10.87
CA GLU A 25 -6.54 15.24 -11.40
C GLU A 25 -7.45 13.99 -11.35
N TYR A 26 -6.86 12.78 -11.29
CA TYR A 26 -7.61 11.53 -11.18
C TYR A 26 -7.52 10.95 -9.77
N SER A 27 -8.65 10.42 -9.28
CA SER A 27 -8.77 9.85 -7.93
C SER A 27 -7.81 8.69 -7.66
N PHE A 28 -7.32 8.01 -8.70
CA PHE A 28 -6.38 6.90 -8.54
C PHE A 28 -5.03 7.35 -7.95
N ALA A 29 -4.53 8.53 -8.31
CA ALA A 29 -3.25 9.02 -7.77
C ALA A 29 -3.31 9.21 -6.25
N HIS A 30 -4.47 9.65 -5.73
CA HIS A 30 -4.73 9.72 -4.29
C HIS A 30 -4.81 8.34 -3.65
N LEU A 31 -5.58 7.42 -4.25
CA LEU A 31 -5.71 6.05 -3.76
C LEU A 31 -4.35 5.33 -3.72
N PHE A 32 -3.53 5.51 -4.76
CA PHE A 32 -2.16 5.00 -4.79
C PHE A 32 -1.35 5.53 -3.61
N ALA A 33 -1.35 6.85 -3.38
CA ALA A 33 -0.66 7.44 -2.24
C ALA A 33 -1.18 6.93 -0.89
N ASP A 34 -2.50 6.82 -0.73
CA ASP A 34 -3.15 6.33 0.49
C ASP A 34 -2.75 4.87 0.77
N THR A 35 -2.70 4.01 -0.24
CA THR A 35 -2.28 2.61 -0.03
C THR A 35 -0.85 2.48 0.50
N ARG A 36 0.05 3.44 0.19
CA ARG A 36 1.44 3.44 0.68
C ARG A 36 1.54 3.63 2.18
N VAL A 37 0.68 4.48 2.77
CA VAL A 37 0.74 4.79 4.21
C VAL A 37 0.32 3.58 5.07
N LEU A 38 -0.51 2.69 4.52
CA LEU A 38 -1.07 1.55 5.26
C LEU A 38 -0.02 0.58 5.79
N ARG A 39 1.18 0.52 5.20
CA ARG A 39 2.27 -0.34 5.70
C ARG A 39 3.01 0.21 6.91
N ILE A 40 2.68 1.43 7.34
CA ILE A 40 3.34 2.19 8.42
C ILE A 40 2.33 2.60 9.47
N LEU A 41 1.12 2.97 9.05
CA LEU A 41 0.04 3.40 9.93
C LEU A 41 -0.28 2.31 10.96
N ALA A 42 -0.38 2.70 12.23
CA ALA A 42 -0.66 1.81 13.36
C ALA A 42 0.40 0.69 13.58
N GLY A 43 1.60 0.85 13.03
CA GLY A 43 2.72 -0.08 13.20
C GLY A 43 3.23 -0.57 11.85
N ALA A 44 4.54 -0.49 11.66
CA ALA A 44 5.15 -0.99 10.43
C ALA A 44 4.89 -2.48 10.27
N ASN A 45 4.70 -2.94 9.03
CA ASN A 45 4.41 -4.34 8.75
C ASN A 45 5.45 -5.31 9.34
N GLU A 46 6.71 -4.89 9.42
CA GLU A 46 7.82 -5.62 10.02
C GLU A 46 7.62 -5.79 11.54
N ILE A 47 7.24 -4.72 12.24
CA ILE A 47 6.95 -4.77 13.68
C ILE A 47 5.77 -5.69 13.94
N MET A 48 4.74 -5.62 13.12
CA MET A 48 3.58 -6.48 13.30
C MET A 48 3.88 -7.96 12.99
N LYS A 49 4.75 -8.23 12.00
CA LYS A 49 5.27 -9.59 11.73
C LYS A 49 6.09 -10.10 12.92
N GLU A 50 6.90 -9.24 13.52
CA GLU A 50 7.65 -9.56 14.74
C GLU A 50 6.73 -9.84 15.94
N LEU A 51 5.68 -9.05 16.14
CA LEU A 51 4.69 -9.30 17.20
C LEU A 51 3.99 -10.65 17.02
N VAL A 52 3.59 -11.01 15.80
CA VAL A 52 3.02 -12.33 15.50
C VAL A 52 4.03 -13.44 15.73
N ALA A 53 5.29 -13.24 15.35
CA ALA A 53 6.35 -14.24 15.57
C ALA A 53 6.70 -14.43 17.06
N ARG A 54 6.48 -13.41 17.90
CA ARG A 54 6.68 -13.45 19.36
C ARG A 54 5.45 -13.97 20.11
N SER A 55 4.29 -13.98 19.48
CA SER A 55 3.05 -14.46 20.10
C SER A 55 3.10 -15.99 20.15
N PRO A 56 2.97 -16.61 21.34
CA PRO A 56 3.07 -18.06 21.52
C PRO A 56 1.93 -18.84 20.87
#